data_AF-A0A1I3BP44-F1
#
_entry.id   AF-A0A1I3BP44-F1
#
_cell.length_a   1.000
_cell.length_b   1.000
_cell.length_c   1.000
_cell.angle_alpha   90.00
_cell.angle_beta   90.00
_cell.angle_gamma   90.00
#
_symmetry.space_group_name_H-M   'P 1'
#
loop_
_entity.id
_entity.type
_entity.pdbx_description
1 polymer ?
#
loop_
_entity_poly.entity_id
_entity_poly.type
_entity_poly.pdbx_seq_one_letter_code
_entity_poly.pdbx_strand_id
1 'polypeptide(L)' 'MSHATLDDRGRLTLPKELRERYGERYHVVDLHDGIKLIPIDEDPLDALRDEFADVDETVDELRQGAREAALTDAGR' A
#
# COMPACT_ATOMS: atom_id res chain seq x y z
N MET A 1 -2.55 -21.00 -2.04
CA MET A 1 -3.22 -20.16 -1.02
C MET A 1 -2.62 -20.51 0.34
N SER A 2 -2.08 -19.54 1.06
CA SER A 2 -1.68 -19.72 2.45
C SER A 2 -2.93 -19.59 3.33
N HIS A 3 -3.06 -20.47 4.32
CA HIS A 3 -4.07 -20.35 5.38
C HIS A 3 -3.32 -20.16 6.70
N ALA A 4 -3.86 -19.35 7.60
CA ALA A 4 -3.33 -19.12 8.94
C ALA A 4 -4.51 -19.01 9.91
N THR A 5 -4.32 -19.49 11.14
CA THR A 5 -5.32 -19.40 12.21
C THR A 5 -4.87 -18.40 13.25
N LEU A 6 -5.83 -17.84 13.98
CA LEU A 6 -5.56 -17.01 15.14
C LEU A 6 -5.09 -17.88 16.30
N ASP A 7 -4.19 -17.33 17.12
CA ASP A 7 -3.89 -17.91 18.42
C ASP A 7 -4.94 -17.50 19.47
N ASP A 8 -4.77 -18.00 20.70
CA ASP A 8 -5.68 -17.73 21.82
C ASP A 8 -5.77 -16.25 22.21
N ARG A 9 -4.85 -15.42 21.70
CA ARG A 9 -4.81 -13.97 21.93
C ARG A 9 -5.29 -13.17 20.72
N GLY A 10 -5.82 -13.84 19.69
CA GLY A 10 -6.30 -13.20 18.47
C GLY A 10 -5.18 -12.68 17.57
N ARG A 11 -3.95 -13.18 17.69
CA ARG A 11 -2.83 -12.78 16.82
C ARG A 11 -2.77 -13.67 15.58
N LEU A 12 -2.57 -13.04 14.42
CA LEU A 12 -2.30 -13.74 13.16
C LEU A 12 -0.79 -13.76 12.90
N THR A 13 -0.22 -14.95 12.71
CA THR A 13 1.20 -15.07 12.33
C THR A 13 1.32 -15.09 10.82
N LEU A 14 2.03 -14.13 10.25
CA LEU A 14 2.34 -14.12 8.83
C LEU A 14 3.42 -15.17 8.50
N PRO A 15 3.22 -15.97 7.44
CA PRO A 15 4.24 -16.87 6.90
C PRO A 15 5.58 -16.17 6.72
N LYS A 16 6.67 -16.92 6.90
CA LYS A 16 8.03 -16.38 6.85
C LYS A 16 8.31 -15.67 5.53
N GLU A 17 7.83 -16.24 4.43
CA GLU A 17 8.01 -15.73 3.08
C GLU A 17 7.36 -14.35 2.88
N LEU A 18 6.24 -14.07 3.56
CA LEU A 18 5.61 -12.75 3.51
C LEU A 18 6.39 -11.73 4.34
N ARG A 19 6.88 -12.12 5.52
CA ARG A 19 7.68 -11.24 6.38
C ARG A 19 9.01 -10.86 5.73
N GLU A 20 9.66 -11.79 5.04
CA GLU A 20 10.90 -11.52 4.30
C GLU A 20 10.67 -10.59 3.11
N ARG A 21 9.47 -10.63 2.50
CA ARG A 21 9.13 -9.80 1.34
C ARG A 21 8.66 -8.40 1.71
N TYR A 22 7.85 -8.28 2.75
CA TYR A 22 7.10 -7.06 3.07
C TYR A 22 7.48 -6.45 4.44
N GLY A 23 8.42 -7.05 5.15
CA GLY A 23 8.87 -6.57 6.46
C GLY A 23 7.96 -6.96 7.61
N GLU A 24 8.16 -6.28 8.75
CA GLU A 24 7.55 -6.64 10.04
C GLU A 24 6.47 -5.66 10.52
N ARG A 25 6.39 -4.47 9.93
CA ARG A 25 5.50 -3.40 10.37
C ARG A 25 4.40 -3.19 9.34
N TYR A 26 3.16 -3.05 9.82
CA TYR A 26 1.99 -2.91 8.95
C TYR A 26 0.97 -1.93 9.53
N HIS A 27 0.30 -1.19 8.65
CA HIS A 27 -0.98 -0.57 8.96
C HIS A 27 -2.11 -1.56 8.70
N VAL A 28 -3.03 -1.67 9.66
CA VAL A 28 -4.24 -2.48 9.55
C VAL A 28 -5.39 -1.56 9.16
N VAL A 29 -6.02 -1.83 8.01
CA VAL A 29 -7.19 -1.11 7.52
C VAL A 29 -8.39 -2.04 7.55
N ASP A 30 -9.47 -1.56 8.17
CA ASP A 30 -10.77 -2.24 8.19
C ASP A 30 -11.57 -1.86 6.93
N LEU A 31 -12.00 -2.86 6.18
CA LEU A 31 -12.79 -2.73 4.96
C LEU A 31 -14.13 -3.48 5.15
N HIS A 32 -15.12 -3.14 4.33
CA HIS A 32 -16.45 -3.75 4.39
C HIS A 32 -16.46 -5.30 4.31
N ASP A 33 -15.47 -5.89 3.66
CA ASP A 33 -15.37 -7.32 3.34
C ASP A 33 -14.14 -8.00 3.98
N GLY A 34 -13.36 -7.28 4.79
CA GLY A 34 -12.19 -7.85 5.45
C GLY A 34 -11.17 -6.83 5.93
N ILE A 35 -9.96 -7.31 6.19
CA ILE A 35 -8.84 -6.45 6.62
C ILE A 35 -7.77 -6.39 5.53
N LYS A 36 -7.17 -5.22 5.35
CA LYS A 36 -5.98 -5.05 4.50
C LYS A 36 -4.78 -4.70 5.37
N LEU A 37 -3.69 -5.45 5.17
CA LEU A 37 -2.38 -5.15 5.77
C LEU A 37 -1.54 -4.39 4.75
N ILE A 38 -1.12 -3.18 5.10
CA ILE A 38 -0.26 -2.34 4.26
C ILE A 38 1.11 -2.28 4.94
N PRO A 39 2.19 -2.78 4.32
CA PRO A 39 3.52 -2.75 4.93
C PRO A 39 3.97 -1.30 5.18
N ILE A 40 4.74 -1.11 6.24
CA ILE A 40 5.35 0.17 6.60
C ILE A 40 6.85 -0.01 6.45
N ASP A 41 7.44 0.71 5.48
CA ASP A 41 8.88 0.78 5.32
C ASP A 41 9.54 1.42 6.54
N GLU A 42 10.80 1.04 6.81
CA GLU A 42 11.56 1.60 7.93
C GLU A 42 11.80 3.11 7.74
N ASP A 43 11.97 3.55 6.49
CA ASP A 43 11.94 4.94 6.06
C ASP A 43 10.86 5.14 4.97
N PRO A 44 9.63 5.50 5.35
CA PRO A 44 8.53 5.68 4.40
C PRO A 44 8.77 6.82 3.40
N LEU A 45 9.55 7.83 3.78
CA LEU A 45 9.80 8.98 2.91
C LEU A 45 10.84 8.63 1.85
N ASP A 46 11.89 7.92 2.23
CA ASP A 46 12.89 7.47 1.26
C ASP A 46 12.30 6.40 0.32
N ALA A 47 11.45 5.49 0.81
CA ALA A 47 10.72 4.55 -0.05
C ALA A 47 9.82 5.28 -1.07
N LEU A 48 9.07 6.29 -0.63
CA LEU A 48 8.30 7.14 -1.53
C LEU A 48 9.18 7.90 -2.53
N ARG A 49 10.37 8.37 -2.13
CA ARG A 49 11.27 9.07 -3.05
C ARG A 49 11.85 8.13 -4.10
N ASP A 50 12.22 6.91 -3.71
CA ASP A 50 12.74 5.90 -4.63
C ASP A 50 11.66 5.45 -5.63
N GLU A 51 10.42 5.24 -5.19
CA GLU A 51 9.32 4.80 -6.07
C GLU A 51 8.97 5.86 -7.13
N PHE A 52 9.11 7.13 -6.80
CA PHE A 52 8.84 8.25 -7.69
C PHE A 52 10.13 8.88 -8.28
N ALA A 53 11.28 8.20 -8.17
CA ALA A 53 12.57 8.73 -8.62
C ALA A 53 12.63 8.94 -10.15
N ASP A 54 11.84 8.17 -10.91
CA ASP A 54 11.77 8.22 -12.37
C ASP A 54 10.66 9.16 -12.90
N VAL A 55 10.03 9.95 -12.03
CA VAL A 55 8.97 10.90 -12.42
C VAL A 55 9.60 12.26 -12.70
N ASP A 56 9.63 12.63 -13.98
CA ASP A 56 10.17 13.91 -14.45
C ASP A 56 9.14 15.06 -14.34
N GLU A 57 7.84 14.74 -14.24
CA GLU A 57 6.77 15.72 -14.17
C GLU A 57 6.75 16.49 -12.85
N THR A 58 6.48 17.79 -12.96
CA THR A 58 6.23 18.65 -11.80
C THR A 58 4.92 18.27 -11.11
N VAL A 59 4.80 18.64 -9.82
CA VAL A 59 3.57 18.43 -9.04
C VAL A 59 2.33 19.03 -9.71
N ASP A 60 2.48 20.16 -10.40
CA ASP A 60 1.37 20.82 -11.09
C ASP A 60 0.94 20.04 -12.34
N GLU A 61 1.88 19.48 -13.10
CA GLU A 61 1.60 18.62 -14.26
C GLU A 61 0.92 17.32 -13.82
N LEU A 62 1.42 16.67 -12.77
CA LEU A 62 0.79 15.47 -12.19
C LEU A 62 -0.64 15.75 -11.72
N ARG A 63 -0.87 16.89 -11.05
CA ARG A 63 -2.21 17.29 -10.62
C ARG A 63 -3.15 17.55 -11.79
N GLN A 64 -2.68 18.22 -12.83
CA GLN A 64 -3.49 18.50 -14.01
C GLN A 64 -3.86 17.20 -14.72
N GLY A 65 -2.89 16.31 -14.96
CA GLY A 65 -3.12 15.01 -15.57
C GLY A 65 -4.11 14.15 -14.78
N ALA A 66 -3.94 14.05 -13.45
CA ALA A 66 -4.86 13.33 -12.59
C ALA A 66 -6.29 13.88 -12.66
N ARG A 67 -6.44 15.21 -12.76
CA ARG A 67 -7.75 15.86 -12.88
C ARG A 67 -8.41 15.59 -14.23
N GLU A 68 -7.65 15.64 -15.33
CA GLU A 68 -8.14 15.32 -16.67
C GLU A 68 -8.53 13.84 -16.80
N ALA A 69 -7.73 12.94 -16.23
CA ALA A 69 -8.04 11.51 -16.15
C ALA A 69 -9.33 11.27 -15.37
N ALA A 70 -9.47 11.87 -14.18
CA ALA A 70 -10.70 11.75 -13.38
C ALA A 70 -11.95 12.26 -14.11
N LEU A 71 -11.84 13.36 -14.87
CA LEU A 71 -12.93 13.87 -15.71
C LEU A 71 -13.25 12.96 -16.89
N THR A 72 -12.25 12.28 -17.44
CA THR A 72 -12.42 11.31 -18.54
C THR A 72 -13.10 10.03 -18.05
N ASP A 73 -12.64 9.49 -16.91
CA ASP A 73 -13.20 8.29 -16.27
C ASP A 73 -14.62 8.52 -15.74
N ALA A 74 -14.91 9.72 -15.26
CA ALA A 74 -16.27 10.09 -14.84
C ALA A 74 -17.26 10.13 -16.02
N GLY A 75 -16.77 10.09 -17.26
CA GLY A 75 -17.56 10.32 -18.46
C GLY A 75 -18.02 11.76 -18.51
N ARG A 76 -17.78 12.44 -19.63
CA ARG A 76 -18.55 13.66 -19.91
C ARG A 76 -20.03 13.37 -20.02
#